data_AF-A0A9E5AD94-F1
#
_entry.id   AF-A0A9E5AD94-F1
#
_cell.length_a   1.000
_cell.length_b   1.000
_cell.length_c   1.000
_cell.angle_alpha   90.00
_cell.angle_beta   90.00
_cell.angle_gamma   90.00
#
_symmetry.space_group_name_H-M   'P 1'
#
loop_
_entity.id
_entity.type
_entity.pdbx_description
1 polymer ?
#
loop_
_entity_poly.entity_id
_entity_poly.type
_entity_poly.pdbx_seq_one_letter_code
_entity_poly.pdbx_strand_id
1 'polypeptide(L)'
;MSFFGELKRRNVIKIGSVYCAAAFALVQVFPPLVDAFELPRWLNPCLFLILAAGFPLILLVAWALEMTPEGLRRTPPKIAPIPSHPTLSPTAGAPPARHRNPPHIQVQPFRVLSDNDNVKALAEGIRAEIDGVLVRNSAITVLSAEAGNADFVVQGAIQSAGNRLWLSFTLVECCSSTKLWAERFDRELEDLFGLEDAIVLSVTGAVRSRIKAALFSQLRDTEDANLSVPELLNKAAGIFHMAALERRGLAVASLRAAVARDPDNAMAHSMLGFALLRVAEYEPLALAPHASAEMLVQANRGVALDPRSYVARTVKALVAQDVQGDFRVARQLASEALAQNGHFAPALALLAICDLHLGAADIGLSQLRNAMAAGAEDASQLRWRRELAVAHWLIGDIAAGKQLAISLCEDAPEVPRNVLVLIGLQAASGEIKAAQQQMAALLAHLPGLTLSSARLPRIHDFAASQRFGALLQDAGLG
;
A
#
# COMPACT_ATOMS: atom_id res chain seq x y z
N MET A 1 32.47 -4.91 23.80
CA MET A 1 31.18 -4.50 24.38
C MET A 1 30.82 -5.49 25.47
N SER A 2 30.23 -5.08 26.58
CA SER A 2 29.82 -6.02 27.63
C SER A 2 28.68 -6.91 27.11
N PHE A 3 28.85 -8.24 27.20
CA PHE A 3 27.84 -9.26 26.87
C PHE A 3 26.46 -8.95 27.49
N PHE A 4 26.47 -8.34 28.67
CA PHE A 4 25.27 -7.86 29.37
C PHE A 4 24.50 -6.74 28.64
N GLY A 5 25.21 -5.86 27.93
CA GLY A 5 24.59 -4.79 27.14
C GLY A 5 23.84 -5.31 25.91
N GLU A 6 24.32 -6.42 25.35
CA GLU A 6 23.73 -7.05 24.16
C GLU A 6 22.50 -7.90 24.50
N LEU A 7 22.53 -8.59 25.65
CA LEU A 7 21.37 -9.27 26.24
C LEU A 7 20.21 -8.32 26.55
N LYS A 8 20.51 -7.12 27.06
CA LYS A 8 19.50 -6.10 27.36
C LYS A 8 18.91 -5.47 26.10
N ARG A 9 19.70 -5.32 25.03
CA ARG A 9 19.26 -4.75 23.75
C ARG A 9 18.27 -5.67 23.01
N ARG A 10 18.49 -6.99 23.02
CA ARG A 10 17.66 -7.95 22.27
C ARG A 10 16.42 -8.44 23.04
N ASN A 11 16.01 -7.73 24.10
CA ASN A 11 14.89 -8.12 24.98
C ASN A 11 14.98 -9.55 25.57
N VAL A 12 16.12 -10.23 25.50
CA VAL A 12 16.32 -11.62 25.95
C VAL A 12 16.05 -11.73 27.45
N ILE A 13 16.44 -10.72 28.24
CA ILE A 13 16.18 -10.67 29.68
C ILE A 13 14.68 -10.56 29.98
N LYS A 14 13.95 -9.74 29.19
CA LYS A 14 12.50 -9.55 29.35
C LYS A 14 11.75 -10.84 29.00
N ILE A 15 12.08 -11.47 27.87
CA ILE A 15 11.44 -12.72 27.43
C ILE A 15 11.76 -13.86 28.39
N GLY A 16 13.02 -13.97 28.85
CA GLY A 16 13.41 -14.94 29.87
C GLY A 16 12.64 -14.74 31.18
N SER A 17 12.44 -13.50 31.63
CA SER A 17 11.65 -13.21 32.84
C SER A 17 10.17 -13.57 32.70
N VAL A 18 9.56 -13.29 31.54
CA VAL A 18 8.15 -13.63 31.27
C VAL A 18 7.96 -15.15 31.22
N TYR A 19 8.89 -15.86 30.59
CA TYR A 19 8.87 -17.32 30.58
C TYR A 19 8.99 -17.93 31.97
N CYS A 20 9.92 -17.43 32.81
CA CYS A 20 10.07 -17.90 34.18
C CYS A 20 8.81 -17.66 35.02
N ALA A 21 8.15 -16.50 34.86
CA ALA A 21 6.91 -16.20 35.55
C ALA A 21 5.76 -17.12 35.12
N ALA A 22 5.61 -17.37 33.81
CA ALA A 22 4.61 -18.28 33.27
C ALA A 22 4.86 -19.73 33.68
N ALA A 23 6.12 -20.19 33.60
CA ALA A 23 6.53 -21.52 34.04
C ALA A 23 6.28 -21.73 35.54
N PHE A 24 6.55 -20.72 36.38
CA PHE A 24 6.25 -20.75 37.80
C PHE A 24 4.75 -20.88 38.07
N ALA A 25 3.92 -20.07 37.42
CA ALA A 25 2.47 -20.15 37.54
C ALA A 25 1.94 -21.53 37.12
N LEU A 26 2.48 -22.09 36.03
CA LEU A 26 2.08 -23.39 35.52
C LEU A 26 2.43 -24.52 36.50
N VAL A 27 3.62 -24.46 37.11
CA VAL A 27 4.06 -25.44 38.13
C VAL A 27 3.19 -25.39 39.40
N GLN A 28 2.60 -24.24 39.73
CA GLN A 28 1.69 -24.14 40.88
C GLN A 28 0.31 -24.74 40.60
N VAL A 29 -0.19 -24.58 39.37
CA VAL A 29 -1.57 -24.97 39.01
C VAL A 29 -1.66 -26.41 38.48
N PHE A 30 -0.60 -26.92 37.85
CA PHE A 30 -0.64 -28.22 37.18
C PHE A 30 -0.76 -29.43 38.13
N PRO A 31 -0.01 -29.53 39.25
CA PRO A 31 -0.13 -30.68 40.15
C PRO A 31 -1.54 -30.85 40.75
N PRO A 32 -2.23 -29.78 41.23
CA PRO A 32 -3.63 -29.88 41.64
C PRO A 32 -4.57 -30.41 40.55
N LEU A 33 -4.34 -30.07 39.29
CA LEU A 33 -5.14 -30.57 38.16
C LEU A 33 -4.88 -32.06 37.92
N VAL A 34 -3.62 -32.49 37.98
CA VAL A 34 -3.26 -33.92 37.85
C VAL A 34 -3.97 -34.75 38.91
N ASP A 35 -4.02 -34.26 40.15
CA ASP A 35 -4.74 -34.92 41.24
C ASP A 35 -6.27 -34.86 41.07
N ALA A 36 -6.81 -33.71 40.66
CA ALA A 36 -8.26 -33.52 40.47
C ALA A 36 -8.86 -34.38 39.35
N PHE A 37 -8.08 -34.66 38.31
CA PHE A 37 -8.49 -35.46 37.15
C PHE A 37 -7.97 -36.91 37.19
N GLU A 38 -7.42 -37.36 38.32
CA GLU A 38 -6.84 -38.70 38.51
C GLU A 38 -5.81 -39.09 37.43
N LEU A 39 -5.05 -38.10 36.95
CA LEU A 39 -4.08 -38.31 35.88
C LEU A 39 -2.81 -39.01 36.40
N PRO A 40 -2.05 -39.67 35.51
CA PRO A 40 -0.82 -40.34 35.91
C PRO A 40 0.23 -39.39 36.51
N ARG A 41 0.71 -39.70 37.72
CA ARG A 41 1.68 -38.87 38.46
C ARG A 41 3.03 -38.65 37.76
N TRP A 42 3.37 -39.48 36.76
CA TRP A 42 4.56 -39.28 35.93
C TRP A 42 4.49 -38.01 35.07
N LEU A 43 3.31 -37.41 34.91
CA LEU A 43 3.14 -36.15 34.18
C LEU A 43 3.80 -34.95 34.88
N ASN A 44 3.89 -34.96 36.21
CA ASN A 44 4.55 -33.90 36.98
C ASN A 44 6.04 -33.75 36.61
N PRO A 45 6.89 -34.80 36.67
CA PRO A 45 8.28 -34.68 36.24
C PRO A 45 8.41 -34.39 34.73
N CYS A 46 7.50 -34.88 33.89
CA CYS A 46 7.49 -34.51 32.47
C CYS A 46 7.28 -33.02 32.24
N LEU A 47 6.39 -32.37 33.02
CA LEU A 47 6.20 -30.93 32.92
C LEU A 47 7.49 -30.16 33.22
N PHE A 48 8.20 -30.53 34.29
CA PHE A 48 9.47 -29.89 34.64
C PHE A 48 10.52 -30.07 33.54
N LEU A 49 10.62 -31.26 32.95
CA LEU A 49 11.54 -31.53 31.85
C LEU A 49 11.21 -30.70 30.60
N ILE A 50 9.93 -30.57 30.25
CA ILE A 50 9.47 -29.76 29.11
C ILE A 50 9.76 -28.28 29.35
N LEU A 51 9.47 -27.75 30.55
CA LEU A 51 9.75 -26.36 30.89
C LEU A 51 11.25 -26.06 30.92
N ALA A 52 12.06 -26.99 31.42
CA ALA A 52 13.52 -26.88 31.45
C ALA A 52 14.13 -26.93 30.04
N ALA A 53 13.61 -27.78 29.15
CA ALA A 53 14.05 -27.85 27.76
C ALA A 53 13.58 -26.64 26.92
N GLY A 54 12.38 -26.11 27.22
CA GLY A 54 11.82 -24.94 26.54
C GLY A 54 12.57 -23.63 26.84
N PHE A 55 13.19 -23.51 28.01
CA PHE A 55 13.92 -22.30 28.41
C PHE A 55 15.11 -21.96 27.50
N PRO A 56 16.09 -22.85 27.26
CA PRO A 56 17.21 -22.56 26.36
C PRO A 56 16.74 -22.36 24.91
N LEU A 57 15.70 -23.07 24.47
CA LEU A 57 15.12 -22.89 23.14
C LEU A 57 14.53 -21.49 22.97
N ILE A 58 13.79 -21.00 23.96
CA ILE A 58 13.19 -19.66 23.93
C ILE A 58 14.24 -18.56 24.03
N LEU A 59 15.31 -18.76 24.81
CA LEU A 59 16.43 -17.81 24.84
C LEU A 59 17.16 -17.77 23.49
N LEU A 60 17.32 -18.91 22.82
CA LEU A 60 17.97 -19.01 21.52
C LEU A 60 17.10 -18.35 20.43
N VAL A 61 15.79 -18.58 20.46
CA VAL A 61 14.80 -17.92 19.61
C VAL A 61 14.78 -16.40 19.85
N ALA A 62 14.75 -15.96 21.10
CA ALA A 62 14.81 -14.55 21.48
C ALA A 62 16.14 -13.88 21.08
N TRP A 63 17.23 -14.64 21.05
CA TRP A 63 18.53 -14.16 20.60
C TRP A 63 18.64 -14.07 19.08
N ALA A 64 18.02 -15.01 18.35
CA ALA A 64 18.06 -15.13 16.90
C ALA A 64 17.01 -14.28 16.16
N LEU A 65 15.91 -13.88 16.82
CA LEU A 65 14.78 -13.18 16.20
C LEU A 65 14.46 -11.85 16.94
N GLU A 66 14.89 -10.72 16.36
CA GLU A 66 14.39 -9.38 16.76
C GLU A 66 12.93 -9.25 16.25
N MET A 67 11.95 -9.70 17.03
CA MET A 67 10.53 -9.47 16.72
C MET A 67 10.16 -8.00 16.95
N THR A 68 10.21 -7.21 15.88
CA THR A 68 9.38 -6.01 15.71
C THR A 68 8.11 -6.38 14.93
N PRO A 69 7.00 -5.63 15.05
CA PRO A 69 5.70 -6.01 14.47
C PRO A 69 5.63 -6.13 12.94
N GLU A 70 6.75 -5.98 12.22
CA GLU A 70 6.80 -5.93 10.75
C GLU A 70 7.69 -7.01 10.09
N GLY A 71 8.03 -8.10 10.80
CA GLY A 71 8.68 -9.27 10.21
C GLY A 71 10.21 -9.20 10.05
N LEU A 72 10.80 -10.35 9.70
CA LEU A 72 12.22 -10.70 9.77
C LEU A 72 13.18 -9.75 8.99
N ARG A 73 14.06 -9.02 9.69
CA ARG A 73 15.29 -8.44 9.12
C ARG A 73 16.52 -8.71 9.98
N ARG A 74 17.64 -9.09 9.36
CA ARG A 74 18.96 -9.21 9.99
C ARG A 74 19.52 -7.81 10.28
N THR A 75 20.00 -7.57 11.50
CA THR A 75 20.55 -6.27 11.90
C THR A 75 21.92 -6.00 11.25
N PRO A 76 22.15 -4.83 10.63
CA PRO A 76 23.46 -4.44 10.11
C PRO A 76 24.44 -4.03 11.24
N PRO A 77 25.77 -4.03 10.99
CA PRO A 77 26.77 -3.61 11.96
C PRO A 77 26.68 -2.11 12.27
N LYS A 78 26.88 -1.77 13.55
CA LYS A 78 26.85 -0.40 14.09
C LYS A 78 28.13 0.35 13.72
N ILE A 79 28.05 1.32 12.81
CA ILE A 79 29.03 2.42 12.72
C ILE A 79 28.65 3.49 13.74
N ALA A 80 29.66 4.16 14.29
CA ALA A 80 29.55 5.21 15.30
C ALA A 80 28.42 6.22 15.02
N PRO A 81 27.77 6.77 16.08
CA PRO A 81 26.84 7.87 15.89
C PRO A 81 27.62 9.09 15.36
N ILE A 82 27.19 9.61 14.21
CA ILE A 82 27.47 11.00 13.83
C ILE A 82 26.82 11.86 14.92
N PRO A 83 27.48 12.90 15.46
CA PRO A 83 26.93 13.72 16.53
C PRO A 83 25.54 14.22 16.16
N SER A 84 24.59 14.00 17.07
CA SER A 84 23.28 14.64 17.06
C SER A 84 23.48 16.15 17.06
N HIS A 85 23.25 16.77 15.90
CA HIS A 85 23.05 18.21 15.79
C HIS A 85 21.72 18.60 16.45
N PRO A 86 21.63 19.82 17.01
CA PRO A 86 20.71 20.14 18.09
C PRO A 86 19.26 19.91 17.67
N THR A 87 18.50 19.36 18.61
CA THR A 87 17.05 19.39 18.61
C THR A 87 16.62 20.86 18.52
N LEU A 88 16.37 21.36 17.32
CA LEU A 88 15.62 22.60 17.16
C LEU A 88 14.18 22.25 17.52
N SER A 89 13.80 22.62 18.74
CA SER A 89 12.40 22.78 19.11
C SER A 89 11.71 23.59 18.01
N PRO A 90 10.51 23.21 17.54
CA PRO A 90 9.77 24.02 16.60
C PRO A 90 9.54 25.37 17.28
N THR A 91 10.16 26.42 16.74
CA THR A 91 9.84 27.78 17.13
C THR A 91 8.40 27.99 16.67
N ALA A 92 7.48 28.12 17.62
CA ALA A 92 6.11 28.53 17.32
C ALA A 92 6.20 29.94 16.70
N GLY A 93 6.07 30.00 15.37
CA GLY A 93 6.22 31.26 14.64
C GLY A 93 5.85 31.08 13.18
N ALA A 94 4.68 31.64 12.82
CA ALA A 94 4.06 31.70 11.49
C ALA A 94 3.64 30.35 10.87
N PRO A 95 2.47 30.29 10.19
CA PRO A 95 2.17 29.15 9.33
C PRO A 95 3.30 29.02 8.30
N PRO A 96 3.82 27.81 8.05
CA PRO A 96 4.88 27.63 7.06
C PRO A 96 4.41 28.20 5.73
N ALA A 97 5.28 28.99 5.08
CA ALA A 97 5.01 29.48 3.73
C ALA A 97 4.60 28.29 2.84
N ARG A 98 3.47 28.43 2.13
CA ARG A 98 2.96 27.37 1.25
C ARG A 98 4.03 27.02 0.21
N HIS A 99 4.24 25.73 0.01
CA HIS A 99 5.12 25.25 -1.06
C HIS A 99 4.64 25.73 -2.42
N ARG A 100 5.60 25.89 -3.33
CA ARG A 100 5.30 26.20 -4.73
C ARG A 100 4.57 25.04 -5.37
N ASN A 101 3.87 25.34 -6.47
CA ASN A 101 3.22 24.33 -7.28
C ASN A 101 3.60 24.52 -8.77
N PRO A 102 4.43 23.64 -9.34
CA PRO A 102 5.05 22.46 -8.72
C PRO A 102 6.11 22.80 -7.66
N PRO A 103 6.37 21.92 -6.68
CA PRO A 103 7.44 22.10 -5.71
C PRO A 103 8.82 21.97 -6.38
N HIS A 104 9.77 22.74 -5.88
CA HIS A 104 11.16 22.70 -6.34
C HIS A 104 11.98 21.75 -5.47
N ILE A 105 12.69 20.81 -6.08
CA ILE A 105 13.62 19.91 -5.40
C ILE A 105 15.04 20.10 -5.92
N GLN A 106 16.01 19.88 -5.05
CA GLN A 106 17.42 19.86 -5.40
C GLN A 106 18.07 18.58 -4.87
N VAL A 107 18.82 17.87 -5.72
CA VAL A 107 19.66 16.74 -5.30
C VAL A 107 21.09 17.24 -5.16
N GLN A 108 21.58 17.27 -3.92
CA GLN A 108 22.94 17.74 -3.64
C GLN A 108 23.98 16.71 -4.05
N PRO A 109 25.21 17.16 -4.43
CA PRO A 109 26.36 16.28 -4.53
C PRO A 109 26.51 15.43 -3.26
N PHE A 110 26.56 14.12 -3.41
CA PHE A 110 26.68 13.22 -2.27
C PHE A 110 28.09 13.30 -1.69
N ARG A 111 28.17 13.38 -0.36
CA ARG A 111 29.45 13.48 0.35
C ARG A 111 30.15 12.13 0.31
N VAL A 112 31.36 12.08 -0.24
CA VAL A 112 32.18 10.87 -0.24
C VAL A 112 33.16 10.95 0.92
N LEU A 113 33.03 10.03 1.87
CA LEU A 113 33.79 10.02 3.13
C LEU A 113 35.04 9.12 3.08
N SER A 114 35.27 8.43 1.97
CA SER A 114 36.43 7.57 1.72
C SER A 114 37.21 8.06 0.51
N ASP A 115 38.54 8.00 0.53
CA ASP A 115 39.35 8.38 -0.62
C ASP A 115 39.46 7.22 -1.62
N ASN A 116 38.41 7.04 -2.42
CA ASN A 116 38.32 6.01 -3.44
C ASN A 116 37.59 6.57 -4.68
N ASP A 117 38.28 6.64 -5.81
CA ASP A 117 37.75 7.25 -7.03
C ASP A 117 36.58 6.47 -7.64
N ASN A 118 36.56 5.14 -7.48
CA ASN A 118 35.40 4.32 -7.90
C ASN A 118 34.15 4.69 -7.09
N VAL A 119 34.31 5.01 -5.80
CA VAL A 119 33.21 5.43 -4.93
C VAL A 119 32.76 6.85 -5.24
N LYS A 120 33.67 7.73 -5.67
CA LYS A 120 33.32 9.08 -6.17
C LYS A 120 32.49 8.99 -7.45
N ALA A 121 32.94 8.19 -8.42
CA ALA A 121 32.19 7.95 -9.67
C ALA A 121 30.81 7.35 -9.40
N LEU A 122 30.70 6.38 -8.49
CA LEU A 122 29.43 5.80 -8.08
C LEU A 122 28.49 6.84 -7.43
N ALA A 123 29.02 7.74 -6.60
CA ALA A 123 28.23 8.82 -5.99
C ALA A 123 27.63 9.75 -7.05
N GLU A 124 28.41 10.09 -8.07
CA GLU A 124 27.97 10.93 -9.19
C GLU A 124 26.95 10.22 -10.08
N GLY A 125 27.16 8.93 -10.38
CA GLY A 125 26.24 8.08 -11.12
C GLY A 125 24.85 8.01 -10.46
N ILE A 126 24.80 7.56 -9.20
CA ILE A 126 23.54 7.46 -8.45
C ILE A 126 22.83 8.82 -8.38
N ARG A 127 23.57 9.92 -8.17
CA ARG A 127 22.98 11.27 -8.17
C ARG A 127 22.35 11.59 -9.51
N ALA A 128 23.10 11.41 -10.60
CA ALA A 128 22.64 11.74 -11.95
C ALA A 128 21.42 10.90 -12.36
N GLU A 129 21.37 9.63 -11.94
CA GLU A 129 20.22 8.77 -12.17
C GLU A 129 19.00 9.20 -11.36
N ILE A 130 19.16 9.54 -10.07
CA ILE A 130 18.07 10.09 -9.25
C ILE A 130 17.55 11.39 -9.88
N ASP A 131 18.43 12.31 -10.27
CA ASP A 131 18.04 13.54 -10.98
C ASP A 131 17.27 13.21 -12.27
N GLY A 132 17.79 12.30 -13.09
CA GLY A 132 17.16 11.88 -14.34
C GLY A 132 15.76 11.27 -14.15
N VAL A 133 15.56 10.47 -13.10
CA VAL A 133 14.25 9.89 -12.74
C VAL A 133 13.30 10.96 -12.23
N LEU A 134 13.77 11.88 -11.39
CA LEU A 134 12.94 12.94 -10.82
C LEU A 134 12.53 13.98 -11.87
N VAL A 135 13.40 14.34 -12.82
CA VAL A 135 13.08 15.25 -13.93
C VAL A 135 11.95 14.73 -14.80
N ARG A 136 11.83 13.40 -14.96
CA ARG A 136 10.73 12.77 -15.71
C ARG A 136 9.38 12.85 -15.00
N ASN A 137 9.34 13.28 -13.73
CA ASN A 137 8.11 13.42 -12.97
C ASN A 137 7.56 14.85 -13.07
N SER A 138 6.49 15.04 -13.85
CA SER A 138 5.86 16.35 -14.08
C SER A 138 5.30 17.03 -12.81
N ALA A 139 5.18 16.31 -11.70
CA ALA A 139 4.67 16.87 -10.44
C ALA A 139 5.74 17.57 -9.58
N ILE A 140 7.02 17.55 -9.98
CA ILE A 140 8.14 18.15 -9.25
C ILE A 140 9.07 18.86 -10.24
N THR A 141 9.59 20.03 -9.87
CA THR A 141 10.64 20.72 -10.65
C THR A 141 12.00 20.45 -10.01
N VAL A 142 12.91 19.82 -10.75
CA VAL A 142 14.29 19.60 -10.29
C VAL A 142 15.14 20.82 -10.64
N LEU A 143 15.79 21.40 -9.63
CA LEU A 143 16.72 22.51 -9.78
C LEU A 143 18.16 22.01 -9.85
N SER A 144 19.02 22.78 -10.52
CA SER A 144 20.46 22.58 -10.49
C SER A 144 21.00 22.67 -9.06
N ALA A 145 22.08 21.95 -8.77
CA ALA A 145 22.73 21.92 -7.46
C ALA A 145 23.25 23.29 -6.97
N GLU A 146 23.31 24.31 -7.82
CA GLU A 146 23.75 25.67 -7.49
C GLU A 146 22.59 26.63 -7.18
N ALA A 147 21.34 26.19 -7.38
CA ALA A 147 20.17 27.03 -7.15
C ALA A 147 19.83 27.07 -5.65
N GLY A 148 19.83 28.27 -5.05
CA GLY A 148 19.59 28.45 -3.61
C GLY A 148 18.13 28.54 -3.17
N ASN A 149 17.16 28.06 -3.96
CA ASN A 149 15.72 28.32 -3.73
C ASN A 149 14.85 27.08 -3.98
N ALA A 150 15.26 25.94 -3.41
CA ALA A 150 14.50 24.71 -3.43
C ALA A 150 13.54 24.63 -2.22
N ASP A 151 12.37 24.04 -2.42
CA ASP A 151 11.44 23.72 -1.33
C ASP A 151 11.93 22.46 -0.56
N PHE A 152 12.55 21.53 -1.29
CA PHE A 152 13.07 20.26 -0.75
C PHE A 152 14.50 19.99 -1.22
N VAL A 153 15.30 19.35 -0.36
CA VAL A 153 16.67 18.94 -0.70
C VAL A 153 16.88 17.47 -0.37
N VAL A 154 17.42 16.73 -1.33
CA VAL A 154 17.96 15.38 -1.13
C VAL A 154 19.45 15.50 -0.84
N GLN A 155 19.86 14.93 0.29
CA GLN A 155 21.25 14.86 0.73
C GLN A 155 21.67 13.40 0.81
N GLY A 156 22.94 13.13 0.52
CA GLY A 156 23.49 11.79 0.62
C GLY A 156 24.93 11.79 1.08
N ALA A 157 25.35 10.69 1.69
CA ALA A 157 26.75 10.42 2.00
C ALA A 157 27.08 8.95 1.73
N ILE A 158 28.27 8.72 1.19
CA ILE A 158 28.78 7.41 0.80
C ILE A 158 30.14 7.19 1.46
N GLN A 159 30.33 6.01 2.04
CA GLN A 159 31.58 5.60 2.68
C GLN A 159 31.89 4.16 2.29
N SER A 160 33.16 3.86 2.01
CA SER A 160 33.63 2.49 1.83
C SER A 160 34.69 2.10 2.87
N ALA A 161 34.74 0.82 3.22
CA ALA A 161 35.89 0.21 3.90
C ALA A 161 36.05 -1.24 3.45
N GLY A 162 37.19 -1.55 2.81
CA GLY A 162 37.42 -2.86 2.19
C GLY A 162 36.36 -3.13 1.11
N ASN A 163 35.71 -4.30 1.18
CA ASN A 163 34.64 -4.69 0.25
C ASN A 163 33.24 -4.20 0.64
N ARG A 164 33.10 -3.35 1.68
CA ARG A 164 31.80 -2.86 2.14
C ARG A 164 31.56 -1.40 1.81
N LEU A 165 30.32 -1.11 1.43
CA LEU A 165 29.82 0.21 1.06
C LEU A 165 28.63 0.58 1.97
N TRP A 166 28.69 1.76 2.55
CA TRP A 166 27.60 2.37 3.32
C TRP A 166 27.12 3.62 2.61
N LEU A 167 25.83 3.67 2.33
CA LEU A 167 25.16 4.83 1.75
C LEU A 167 24.09 5.31 2.71
N SER A 168 23.95 6.62 2.83
CA SER A 168 22.88 7.24 3.60
C SER A 168 22.26 8.35 2.79
N PHE A 169 20.93 8.42 2.77
CA PHE A 169 20.16 9.44 2.07
C PHE A 169 19.20 10.10 3.05
N THR A 170 18.92 11.37 2.82
CA THR A 170 18.00 12.16 3.64
C THR A 170 17.24 13.14 2.75
N LEU A 171 15.94 13.29 3.01
CA LEU A 171 15.10 14.33 2.41
C LEU A 171 14.79 15.38 3.48
N VAL A 172 15.04 16.64 3.16
CA VAL A 172 14.83 17.80 4.06
C VAL A 172 13.89 18.80 3.40
N GLU A 173 12.93 19.32 4.16
CA GLU A 173 12.11 20.47 3.79
C GLU A 173 12.85 21.77 4.18
N CYS A 174 13.09 22.65 3.21
CA CYS A 174 13.98 23.79 3.42
C CYS A 174 13.37 24.89 4.28
N CYS A 175 12.06 25.16 4.13
CA CYS A 175 11.39 26.24 4.85
C CYS A 175 11.33 25.99 6.37
N SER A 176 11.15 24.73 6.79
CA SER A 176 11.09 24.34 8.21
C SER A 176 12.38 23.71 8.72
N SER A 177 13.35 23.42 7.83
CA SER A 177 14.52 22.58 8.12
C SER A 177 14.17 21.20 8.68
N THR A 178 12.96 20.69 8.40
CA THR A 178 12.49 19.40 8.91
C THR A 178 13.03 18.26 8.06
N LYS A 179 13.60 17.25 8.73
CA LYS A 179 13.97 15.99 8.09
C LYS A 179 12.72 15.13 7.84
N LEU A 180 12.32 14.99 6.59
CA LEU A 180 11.12 14.24 6.19
C LEU A 180 11.35 12.74 6.09
N TRP A 181 12.56 12.32 5.72
CA TRP A 181 12.93 10.91 5.57
C TRP A 181 14.44 10.72 5.64
N ALA A 182 14.88 9.55 6.08
CA ALA A 182 16.26 9.11 5.98
C ALA A 182 16.31 7.59 5.82
N GLU A 183 17.23 7.12 4.99
CA GLU A 183 17.45 5.68 4.74
C GLU A 183 18.93 5.39 4.63
N ARG A 184 19.31 4.16 4.99
CA ARG A 184 20.69 3.69 4.96
C ARG A 184 20.78 2.34 4.25
N PHE A 185 21.79 2.20 3.41
CA PHE A 185 22.17 0.98 2.72
C PHE A 185 23.53 0.49 3.21
N ASP A 186 23.69 -0.83 3.29
CA ASP A 186 24.93 -1.54 3.66
C ASP A 186 25.06 -2.75 2.73
N ARG A 187 26.04 -2.73 1.84
CA ARG A 187 26.22 -3.71 0.76
C ARG A 187 27.68 -3.96 0.44
N GLU A 188 27.93 -5.06 -0.27
CA GLU A 188 29.25 -5.42 -0.77
C GLU A 188 29.52 -4.78 -2.14
N LEU A 189 30.78 -4.44 -2.41
CA LEU A 189 31.25 -3.71 -3.59
C LEU A 189 31.21 -4.52 -4.89
N GLU A 190 30.86 -5.81 -4.84
CA GLU A 190 30.78 -6.71 -6.01
C GLU A 190 29.42 -6.62 -6.74
N ASP A 191 28.37 -6.14 -6.06
CA ASP A 191 27.00 -6.03 -6.60
C ASP A 191 26.66 -4.56 -6.95
N LEU A 192 27.53 -3.86 -7.69
CA LEU A 192 27.37 -2.42 -7.92
C LEU A 192 26.16 -2.07 -8.78
N PHE A 193 25.94 -2.82 -9.86
CA PHE A 193 24.86 -2.51 -10.80
C PHE A 193 23.47 -2.82 -10.21
N GLY A 194 23.32 -3.97 -9.53
CA GLY A 194 22.08 -4.29 -8.82
C GLY A 194 21.80 -3.34 -7.65
N LEU A 195 22.86 -2.81 -7.03
CA LEU A 195 22.76 -1.82 -5.96
C LEU A 195 22.31 -0.45 -6.45
N GLU A 196 22.83 0.03 -7.58
CA GLU A 196 22.46 1.34 -8.14
C GLU A 196 20.97 1.40 -8.46
N ASP A 197 20.46 0.45 -9.25
CA ASP A 197 19.04 0.36 -9.60
C ASP A 197 18.13 0.32 -8.35
N ALA A 198 18.51 -0.50 -7.37
CA ALA A 198 17.75 -0.65 -6.14
C ALA A 198 17.74 0.65 -5.30
N ILE A 199 18.86 1.37 -5.24
CA ILE A 199 18.97 2.66 -4.54
C ILE A 199 18.16 3.72 -5.26
N VAL A 200 18.32 3.85 -6.58
CA VAL A 200 17.60 4.85 -7.37
C VAL A 200 16.09 4.64 -7.22
N LEU A 201 15.62 3.39 -7.32
CA LEU A 201 14.21 3.07 -7.13
C LEU A 201 13.72 3.39 -5.70
N SER A 202 14.47 2.98 -4.67
CA SER A 202 14.09 3.24 -3.27
C SER A 202 14.05 4.74 -2.96
N VAL A 203 15.13 5.47 -3.28
CA VAL A 203 15.27 6.90 -2.99
C VAL A 203 14.22 7.71 -3.75
N THR A 204 14.05 7.49 -5.06
CA THR A 204 13.08 8.26 -5.85
C THR A 204 11.63 7.97 -5.44
N GLY A 205 11.31 6.72 -5.09
CA GLY A 205 10.01 6.33 -4.54
C GLY A 205 9.73 7.02 -3.20
N ALA A 206 10.68 6.98 -2.27
CA ALA A 206 10.58 7.64 -0.97
C ALA A 206 10.43 9.16 -1.11
N VAL A 207 11.25 9.80 -1.95
CA VAL A 207 11.20 11.24 -2.21
C VAL A 207 9.83 11.68 -2.70
N ARG A 208 9.30 11.01 -3.74
CA ARG A 208 7.97 11.30 -4.29
C ARG A 208 6.87 11.18 -3.25
N SER A 209 6.89 10.09 -2.47
CA SER A 209 5.90 9.81 -1.43
C SER A 209 5.93 10.87 -0.32
N ARG A 210 7.13 11.22 0.16
CA ARG A 210 7.32 12.16 1.28
C ARG A 210 7.00 13.60 0.88
N ILE A 211 7.33 14.02 -0.34
CA ILE A 211 6.94 15.33 -0.87
C ILE A 211 5.40 15.43 -0.97
N LYS A 212 4.74 14.41 -1.54
CA LYS A 212 3.27 14.37 -1.59
C LYS A 212 2.65 14.50 -0.19
N ALA A 213 3.18 13.76 0.80
CA ALA A 213 2.71 13.82 2.17
C ALA A 213 2.91 15.21 2.82
N ALA A 214 4.06 15.85 2.58
CA ALA A 214 4.35 17.19 3.07
C ALA A 214 3.42 18.25 2.46
N LEU A 215 3.23 18.22 1.13
CA LEU A 215 2.26 19.08 0.44
C LEU A 215 0.84 18.87 0.97
N PHE A 216 0.42 17.62 1.11
CA PHE A 216 -0.91 17.30 1.63
C PHE A 216 -1.11 17.82 3.05
N SER A 217 -0.10 17.72 3.92
CA SER A 217 -0.19 18.21 5.30
C SER A 217 -0.50 19.71 5.39
N GLN A 218 -0.03 20.52 4.43
CA GLN A 218 -0.33 21.96 4.39
C GLN A 218 -1.74 22.23 3.84
N LEU A 219 -2.22 21.36 2.95
CA LEU A 219 -3.48 21.54 2.23
C LEU A 219 -4.69 20.93 2.95
N ARG A 220 -4.48 19.92 3.79
CA ARG A 220 -5.54 19.11 4.42
C ARG A 220 -6.57 19.97 5.12
N ASP A 221 -6.10 20.91 5.95
CA ASP A 221 -6.94 21.71 6.83
C ASP A 221 -7.32 23.08 6.20
N THR A 222 -6.83 23.37 4.99
CA THR A 222 -7.21 24.58 4.24
C THR A 222 -8.55 24.36 3.53
N GLU A 223 -9.46 25.32 3.66
CA GLU A 223 -10.74 25.30 2.94
C GLU A 223 -10.56 25.31 1.44
N ASP A 224 -11.33 24.45 0.74
CA ASP A 224 -11.24 24.30 -0.70
C ASP A 224 -11.53 25.60 -1.46
N ALA A 225 -12.30 26.53 -0.88
CA ALA A 225 -12.57 27.87 -1.42
C ALA A 225 -11.28 28.68 -1.66
N ASN A 226 -10.24 28.45 -0.86
CA ASN A 226 -8.99 29.20 -0.82
C ASN A 226 -7.82 28.50 -1.53
N LEU A 227 -8.12 27.45 -2.30
CA LEU A 227 -7.14 26.66 -3.04
C LEU A 227 -7.29 26.85 -4.55
N SER A 228 -6.15 26.94 -5.24
CA SER A 228 -6.06 26.87 -6.70
C SER A 228 -6.36 25.45 -7.22
N VAL A 229 -6.63 25.32 -8.52
CA VAL A 229 -6.87 24.00 -9.15
C VAL A 229 -5.69 23.04 -8.90
N PRO A 230 -4.42 23.41 -9.15
CA PRO A 230 -3.29 22.53 -8.84
C PRO A 230 -3.18 22.14 -7.35
N GLU A 231 -3.51 23.03 -6.41
CA GLU A 231 -3.53 22.71 -4.98
C GLU A 231 -4.67 21.73 -4.64
N LEU A 232 -5.86 21.89 -5.23
CA LEU A 232 -6.98 20.97 -5.05
C LEU A 232 -6.66 19.56 -5.59
N LEU A 233 -5.98 19.48 -6.74
CA LEU A 233 -5.50 18.21 -7.29
C LEU A 233 -4.48 17.56 -6.34
N ASN A 234 -3.51 18.32 -5.83
CA ASN A 234 -2.53 17.81 -4.86
C ASN A 234 -3.18 17.37 -3.54
N LYS A 235 -4.18 18.13 -3.05
CA LYS A 235 -4.96 17.77 -1.87
C LYS A 235 -5.68 16.44 -2.08
N ALA A 236 -6.37 16.28 -3.21
CA ALA A 236 -7.06 15.04 -3.57
C ALA A 236 -6.11 13.86 -3.74
N ALA A 237 -4.94 14.06 -4.38
CA ALA A 237 -3.92 13.03 -4.51
C ALA A 237 -3.39 12.55 -3.15
N GLY A 238 -3.23 13.45 -2.18
CA GLY A 238 -2.89 13.09 -0.81
C GLY A 238 -3.99 12.26 -0.12
N ILE A 239 -5.27 12.58 -0.36
CA ILE A 239 -6.41 11.84 0.18
C ILE A 239 -6.47 10.40 -0.36
N PHE A 240 -6.07 10.15 -1.61
CA PHE A 240 -6.05 8.79 -2.18
C PHE A 240 -5.13 7.81 -1.42
N HIS A 241 -4.15 8.32 -0.65
CA HIS A 241 -3.31 7.50 0.21
C HIS A 241 -3.90 7.30 1.62
N MET A 242 -5.08 7.85 1.91
CA MET A 242 -5.73 7.80 3.22
C MET A 242 -7.15 7.23 3.13
N ALA A 243 -7.27 5.91 3.30
CA ALA A 243 -8.53 5.18 3.15
C ALA A 243 -9.70 5.77 3.98
N ALA A 244 -9.43 6.27 5.19
CA ALA A 244 -10.46 6.89 6.04
C ALA A 244 -11.02 8.20 5.48
N LEU A 245 -10.17 9.05 4.88
CA LEU A 245 -10.58 10.31 4.27
C LEU A 245 -11.24 10.10 2.92
N GLU A 246 -10.73 9.14 2.17
CA GLU A 246 -11.28 8.73 0.87
C GLU A 246 -12.69 8.19 1.02
N ARG A 247 -12.94 7.29 1.99
CA ARG A 247 -14.29 6.78 2.29
C ARG A 247 -15.29 7.89 2.59
N ARG A 248 -14.85 8.96 3.26
CA ARG A 248 -15.70 10.12 3.58
C ARG A 248 -16.01 10.99 2.36
N GLY A 249 -15.43 10.69 1.18
CA GLY A 249 -15.66 11.44 -0.05
C GLY A 249 -14.95 12.79 -0.10
N LEU A 250 -13.94 13.03 0.75
CA LEU A 250 -13.28 14.34 0.81
C LEU A 250 -12.54 14.68 -0.50
N ALA A 251 -11.95 13.69 -1.17
CA ALA A 251 -11.33 13.89 -2.48
C ALA A 251 -12.37 14.33 -3.52
N VAL A 252 -13.57 13.74 -3.50
CA VAL A 252 -14.67 14.10 -4.42
C VAL A 252 -15.06 15.56 -4.24
N ALA A 253 -15.15 16.06 -2.99
CA ALA A 253 -15.46 17.46 -2.72
C ALA A 253 -14.40 18.41 -3.31
N SER A 254 -13.12 18.17 -3.05
CA SER A 254 -12.02 19.01 -3.58
C SER A 254 -11.92 18.94 -5.10
N LEU A 255 -12.18 17.77 -5.69
CA LEU A 255 -12.14 17.58 -7.15
C LEU A 255 -13.34 18.20 -7.87
N ARG A 256 -14.53 18.18 -7.27
CA ARG A 256 -15.67 18.97 -7.78
C ARG A 256 -15.37 20.46 -7.74
N ALA A 257 -14.73 20.94 -6.67
CA ALA A 257 -14.30 22.32 -6.56
C ALA A 257 -13.20 22.68 -7.58
N ALA A 258 -12.37 21.72 -8.00
CA ALA A 258 -11.39 21.90 -9.07
C ALA A 258 -12.07 22.00 -10.45
N VAL A 259 -12.97 21.07 -10.78
CA VAL A 259 -13.74 21.08 -12.03
C VAL A 259 -14.61 22.33 -12.15
N ALA A 260 -15.21 22.80 -11.06
CA ALA A 260 -16.01 24.03 -11.06
C ALA A 260 -15.17 25.30 -11.36
N ARG A 261 -13.88 25.30 -11.00
CA ARG A 261 -12.96 26.42 -11.26
C ARG A 261 -12.34 26.39 -12.65
N ASP A 262 -12.03 25.19 -13.14
CA ASP A 262 -11.47 24.97 -14.47
C ASP A 262 -12.17 23.76 -15.12
N PRO A 263 -13.30 23.98 -15.82
CA PRO A 263 -14.07 22.93 -16.48
C PRO A 263 -13.36 22.25 -17.67
N ASP A 264 -12.22 22.80 -18.11
CA ASP A 264 -11.42 22.23 -19.20
C ASP A 264 -10.15 21.54 -18.69
N ASN A 265 -10.05 21.34 -17.36
CA ASN A 265 -8.95 20.61 -16.75
C ASN A 265 -9.11 19.08 -16.89
N ALA A 266 -8.40 18.48 -17.85
CA ALA A 266 -8.45 17.04 -18.11
C ALA A 266 -8.13 16.18 -16.86
N MET A 267 -7.15 16.61 -16.06
CA MET A 267 -6.74 15.87 -14.86
C MET A 267 -7.79 15.96 -13.75
N ALA A 268 -8.42 17.12 -13.54
CA ALA A 268 -9.50 17.27 -12.56
C ALA A 268 -10.67 16.31 -12.86
N HIS A 269 -11.10 16.25 -14.13
CA HIS A 269 -12.13 15.31 -14.58
C HIS A 269 -11.72 13.84 -14.35
N SER A 270 -10.49 13.49 -14.71
CA SER A 270 -9.97 12.13 -14.56
C SER A 270 -9.87 11.71 -13.09
N MET A 271 -9.31 12.57 -12.24
CA MET A 271 -9.22 12.32 -10.81
C MET A 271 -10.59 12.28 -10.15
N LEU A 272 -11.55 13.10 -10.57
CA LEU A 272 -12.92 13.06 -10.05
C LEU A 272 -13.61 11.74 -10.39
N GLY A 273 -13.51 11.28 -11.63
CA GLY A 273 -14.04 9.97 -12.03
C GLY A 273 -13.42 8.83 -11.21
N PHE A 274 -12.11 8.89 -10.96
CA PHE A 274 -11.42 7.92 -10.11
C PHE A 274 -11.88 8.01 -8.64
N ALA A 275 -11.97 9.20 -8.07
CA ALA A 275 -12.41 9.40 -6.68
C ALA A 275 -13.85 8.89 -6.46
N LEU A 276 -14.74 9.12 -7.43
CA LEU A 276 -16.11 8.59 -7.38
C LEU A 276 -16.11 7.05 -7.38
N LEU A 277 -15.31 6.41 -8.23
CA LEU A 277 -15.14 4.96 -8.22
C LEU A 277 -14.62 4.43 -6.88
N ARG A 278 -13.66 5.14 -6.28
CA ARG A 278 -13.08 4.79 -4.98
C ARG A 278 -14.08 4.87 -3.85
N VAL A 279 -14.91 5.92 -3.81
CA VAL A 279 -16.01 6.02 -2.83
C VAL A 279 -17.01 4.88 -3.05
N ALA A 280 -17.33 4.58 -4.30
CA ALA A 280 -18.23 3.49 -4.67
C ALA A 280 -17.74 2.10 -4.26
N GLU A 281 -16.48 1.91 -3.91
CA GLU A 281 -15.98 0.64 -3.36
C GLU A 281 -16.56 0.33 -1.98
N TYR A 282 -16.92 1.36 -1.21
CA TYR A 282 -17.49 1.22 0.13
C TYR A 282 -19.02 1.13 0.13
N GLU A 283 -19.66 1.35 -1.02
CA GLU A 283 -21.12 1.33 -1.14
C GLU A 283 -21.67 -0.10 -1.16
N PRO A 284 -22.54 -0.48 -0.20
CA PRO A 284 -23.18 -1.80 -0.22
C PRO A 284 -24.19 -1.96 -1.36
N LEU A 285 -24.79 -0.83 -1.77
CA LEU A 285 -25.90 -0.82 -2.72
C LEU A 285 -25.43 -0.55 -4.15
N ALA A 286 -26.19 -1.07 -5.11
CA ALA A 286 -26.03 -0.78 -6.51
C ALA A 286 -26.02 0.74 -6.74
N LEU A 287 -25.12 1.19 -7.61
CA LEU A 287 -24.93 2.60 -7.87
C LEU A 287 -26.22 3.23 -8.40
N ALA A 288 -26.61 4.34 -7.79
CA ALA A 288 -27.72 5.12 -8.29
C ALA A 288 -27.44 5.59 -9.74
N PRO A 289 -28.47 5.72 -10.60
CA PRO A 289 -28.29 6.12 -12.00
C PRO A 289 -27.53 7.44 -12.17
N HIS A 290 -27.76 8.42 -11.29
CA HIS A 290 -27.05 9.70 -11.36
C HIS A 290 -25.56 9.57 -10.99
N ALA A 291 -25.22 8.72 -10.02
CA ALA A 291 -23.82 8.50 -9.60
C ALA A 291 -23.02 7.79 -10.70
N SER A 292 -23.61 6.75 -11.31
CA SER A 292 -23.00 6.07 -12.46
C SER A 292 -22.87 6.99 -13.69
N ALA A 293 -23.89 7.82 -13.96
CA ALA A 293 -23.83 8.83 -15.02
C ALA A 293 -22.73 9.87 -14.78
N GLU A 294 -22.56 10.34 -13.54
CA GLU A 294 -21.48 11.28 -13.19
C GLU A 294 -20.12 10.65 -13.48
N MET A 295 -19.84 9.43 -13.01
CA MET A 295 -18.58 8.74 -13.29
C MET A 295 -18.27 8.64 -14.78
N LEU A 296 -19.28 8.30 -15.59
CA LEU A 296 -19.15 8.22 -17.05
C LEU A 296 -18.86 9.58 -17.68
N VAL A 297 -19.55 10.64 -17.26
CA VAL A 297 -19.33 12.00 -17.76
C VAL A 297 -17.91 12.45 -17.45
N GLN A 298 -17.46 12.28 -16.21
CA GLN A 298 -16.13 12.71 -15.77
C GLN A 298 -15.01 11.96 -16.51
N ALA A 299 -15.12 10.63 -16.60
CA ALA A 299 -14.11 9.82 -17.29
C ALA A 299 -14.06 10.11 -18.81
N ASN A 300 -15.20 10.33 -19.46
CA ASN A 300 -15.23 10.70 -20.87
C ASN A 300 -14.67 12.11 -21.10
N ARG A 301 -15.00 13.07 -20.24
CA ARG A 301 -14.51 14.45 -20.37
C ARG A 301 -12.99 14.53 -20.18
N GLY A 302 -12.43 13.78 -19.23
CA GLY A 302 -10.98 13.69 -19.04
C GLY A 302 -10.23 13.25 -20.31
N VAL A 303 -10.71 12.19 -20.97
CA VAL A 303 -10.12 11.70 -22.23
C VAL A 303 -10.36 12.66 -23.40
N ALA A 304 -11.52 13.32 -23.45
CA ALA A 304 -11.83 14.28 -24.52
C ALA A 304 -10.93 15.54 -24.45
N LEU A 305 -10.62 16.00 -23.24
CA LEU A 305 -9.76 17.17 -23.00
C LEU A 305 -8.27 16.84 -23.19
N ASP A 306 -7.84 15.64 -22.79
CA ASP A 306 -6.48 15.15 -23.05
C ASP A 306 -6.49 13.69 -23.57
N PRO A 307 -6.60 13.50 -24.90
CA PRO A 307 -6.57 12.17 -25.50
C PRO A 307 -5.24 11.44 -25.34
N ARG A 308 -4.14 12.15 -25.02
CA ARG A 308 -2.80 11.60 -24.82
C ARG A 308 -2.51 11.24 -23.35
N SER A 309 -3.47 11.48 -22.45
CA SER A 309 -3.34 11.07 -21.06
C SER A 309 -3.61 9.58 -20.90
N TYR A 310 -2.56 8.82 -20.62
CA TYR A 310 -2.70 7.41 -20.22
C TYR A 310 -3.48 7.28 -18.91
N VAL A 311 -3.43 8.29 -18.02
CA VAL A 311 -4.20 8.32 -16.76
C VAL A 311 -5.69 8.46 -17.05
N ALA A 312 -6.10 9.45 -17.85
CA ALA A 312 -7.50 9.67 -18.22
C ALA A 312 -8.09 8.42 -18.88
N ARG A 313 -7.33 7.81 -19.79
CA ARG A 313 -7.72 6.59 -20.47
C ARG A 313 -7.86 5.40 -19.53
N THR A 314 -6.97 5.25 -18.56
CA THR A 314 -7.06 4.21 -17.54
C THR A 314 -8.29 4.40 -16.65
N VAL A 315 -8.62 5.64 -16.25
CA VAL A 315 -9.84 5.92 -15.47
C VAL A 315 -11.08 5.57 -16.29
N LYS A 316 -11.12 5.93 -17.57
CA LYS A 316 -12.22 5.53 -18.47
C LYS A 316 -12.34 4.00 -18.59
N ALA A 317 -11.22 3.30 -18.66
CA ALA A 317 -11.19 1.85 -18.67
C ALA A 317 -11.75 1.25 -17.36
N LEU A 318 -11.39 1.82 -16.20
CA LEU A 318 -11.92 1.41 -14.90
C LEU A 318 -13.44 1.60 -14.82
N VAL A 319 -13.95 2.75 -15.29
CA VAL A 319 -15.39 3.02 -15.33
C VAL A 319 -16.10 2.03 -16.27
N ALA A 320 -15.54 1.76 -17.45
CA ALA A 320 -16.10 0.79 -18.39
C ALA A 320 -16.21 -0.61 -17.75
N GLN A 321 -15.18 -1.07 -17.04
CA GLN A 321 -15.21 -2.37 -16.40
C GLN A 321 -16.19 -2.41 -15.21
N ASP A 322 -16.04 -1.51 -14.24
CA ASP A 322 -16.70 -1.68 -12.94
C ASP A 322 -18.15 -1.15 -12.93
N VAL A 323 -18.41 -0.07 -13.68
CA VAL A 323 -19.74 0.54 -13.78
C VAL A 323 -20.55 -0.14 -14.87
N GLN A 324 -20.00 -0.26 -16.08
CA GLN A 324 -20.73 -0.78 -17.24
C GLN A 324 -20.62 -2.30 -17.41
N GLY A 325 -19.64 -2.95 -16.79
CA GLY A 325 -19.38 -4.39 -17.00
C GLY A 325 -18.76 -4.68 -18.38
N ASP A 326 -18.25 -3.67 -19.09
CA ASP A 326 -17.68 -3.84 -20.42
C ASP A 326 -16.17 -4.11 -20.34
N PHE A 327 -15.84 -5.38 -20.14
CA PHE A 327 -14.46 -5.85 -20.06
C PHE A 327 -13.72 -5.73 -21.39
N ARG A 328 -14.41 -5.72 -22.53
CA ARG A 328 -13.77 -5.61 -23.85
C ARG A 328 -13.29 -4.19 -24.10
N VAL A 329 -14.16 -3.20 -23.86
CA VAL A 329 -13.79 -1.78 -23.95
C VAL A 329 -12.74 -1.43 -22.91
N ALA A 330 -12.89 -1.91 -21.67
CA ALA A 330 -11.90 -1.69 -20.62
C ALA A 330 -10.53 -2.25 -21.00
N ARG A 331 -10.47 -3.48 -21.54
CA ARG A 331 -9.24 -4.09 -22.04
C ARG A 331 -8.56 -3.24 -23.11
N GLN A 332 -9.32 -2.83 -24.13
CA GLN A 332 -8.79 -2.01 -25.22
C GLN A 332 -8.18 -0.70 -24.69
N LEU A 333 -8.92 0.03 -23.84
CA LEU A 333 -8.47 1.28 -23.27
C LEU A 333 -7.23 1.10 -22.38
N ALA A 334 -7.17 0.00 -21.59
CA ALA A 334 -6.00 -0.33 -20.79
C ALA A 334 -4.77 -0.62 -21.67
N SER A 335 -4.92 -1.41 -22.74
CA SER A 335 -3.83 -1.67 -23.70
C SER A 335 -3.32 -0.39 -24.37
N GLU A 336 -4.22 0.50 -24.80
CA GLU A 336 -3.87 1.80 -25.38
C GLU A 336 -3.14 2.71 -24.37
N ALA A 337 -3.53 2.69 -23.10
CA ALA A 337 -2.82 3.43 -22.04
C ALA A 337 -1.40 2.88 -21.82
N LEU A 338 -1.24 1.56 -21.85
CA LEU A 338 0.06 0.90 -21.71
C LEU A 338 0.98 1.11 -22.91
N ALA A 339 0.43 1.32 -24.11
CA ALA A 339 1.21 1.72 -25.28
C ALA A 339 1.90 3.08 -25.08
N GLN A 340 1.36 3.96 -24.22
CA GLN A 340 1.95 5.25 -23.88
C GLN A 340 2.87 5.16 -22.65
N ASN A 341 2.47 4.39 -21.64
CA ASN A 341 3.28 4.12 -20.45
C ASN A 341 3.16 2.65 -20.05
N GLY A 342 4.12 1.82 -20.49
CA GLY A 342 4.12 0.37 -20.29
C GLY A 342 4.26 -0.08 -18.84
N HIS A 343 4.64 0.82 -17.93
CA HIS A 343 4.84 0.51 -16.50
C HIS A 343 3.76 1.10 -15.60
N PHE A 344 2.64 1.59 -16.16
CA PHE A 344 1.57 2.16 -15.35
C PHE A 344 0.75 1.07 -14.64
N ALA A 345 1.05 0.84 -13.35
CA ALA A 345 0.50 -0.26 -12.57
C ALA A 345 -1.04 -0.37 -12.58
N PRO A 346 -1.83 0.72 -12.46
CA PRO A 346 -3.29 0.63 -12.57
C PRO A 346 -3.79 0.09 -13.91
N ALA A 347 -3.13 0.43 -15.02
CA ALA A 347 -3.49 -0.08 -16.33
C ALA A 347 -3.03 -1.54 -16.53
N LEU A 348 -1.86 -1.92 -16.01
CA LEU A 348 -1.38 -3.30 -16.00
C LEU A 348 -2.35 -4.22 -15.25
N ALA A 349 -2.72 -3.83 -14.03
CA ALA A 349 -3.67 -4.59 -13.22
C ALA A 349 -5.04 -4.68 -13.88
N LEU A 350 -5.53 -3.59 -14.48
CA LEU A 350 -6.81 -3.60 -15.19
C LEU A 350 -6.79 -4.49 -16.44
N LEU A 351 -5.72 -4.44 -17.24
CA LEU A 351 -5.55 -5.32 -18.39
C LEU A 351 -5.59 -6.79 -17.96
N ALA A 352 -4.84 -7.14 -16.93
CA ALA A 352 -4.80 -8.49 -16.37
C ALA A 352 -6.18 -8.95 -15.86
N ILE A 353 -6.92 -8.07 -15.16
CA ILE A 353 -8.31 -8.34 -14.74
C ILE A 353 -9.21 -8.57 -15.96
N CYS A 354 -9.09 -7.78 -17.01
CA CYS A 354 -9.91 -7.99 -18.20
C CYS A 354 -9.56 -9.29 -18.91
N ASP A 355 -8.27 -9.62 -19.03
CA ASP A 355 -7.81 -10.89 -19.61
C ASP A 355 -8.34 -12.11 -18.82
N LEU A 356 -8.38 -12.04 -17.49
CA LEU A 356 -8.99 -13.05 -16.63
C LEU A 356 -10.46 -13.29 -16.98
N HIS A 357 -11.25 -12.23 -17.04
CA HIS A 357 -12.69 -12.29 -17.30
C HIS A 357 -13.03 -12.64 -18.78
N LEU A 358 -12.09 -12.42 -19.70
CA LEU A 358 -12.24 -12.73 -21.13
C LEU A 358 -11.68 -14.11 -21.51
N GLY A 359 -11.24 -14.92 -20.53
CA GLY A 359 -10.86 -16.33 -20.73
C GLY A 359 -9.36 -16.58 -20.90
N ALA A 360 -8.49 -15.57 -20.78
CA ALA A 360 -7.04 -15.70 -20.80
C ALA A 360 -6.45 -15.82 -19.38
N ALA A 361 -6.97 -16.77 -18.59
CA ALA A 361 -6.79 -16.76 -17.15
C ALA A 361 -5.35 -17.04 -16.67
N ASP A 362 -4.60 -17.94 -17.30
CA ASP A 362 -3.21 -18.21 -16.88
C ASP A 362 -2.32 -16.97 -17.02
N ILE A 363 -2.49 -16.25 -18.14
CA ILE A 363 -1.76 -15.01 -18.43
C ILE A 363 -2.22 -13.91 -17.48
N GLY A 364 -3.52 -13.70 -17.33
CA GLY A 364 -4.06 -12.65 -16.46
C GLY A 364 -3.72 -12.85 -14.98
N LEU A 365 -3.70 -14.09 -14.47
CA LEU A 365 -3.35 -14.38 -13.08
C LEU A 365 -1.89 -14.02 -12.79
N SER A 366 -0.98 -14.44 -13.66
CA SER A 366 0.46 -14.15 -13.50
C SER A 366 0.73 -12.65 -13.58
N GLN A 367 0.13 -11.96 -14.55
CA GLN A 367 0.26 -10.51 -14.71
C GLN A 367 -0.29 -9.73 -13.52
N LEU A 368 -1.48 -10.10 -13.01
CA LEU A 368 -2.09 -9.40 -11.87
C LEU A 368 -1.27 -9.60 -10.59
N ARG A 369 -0.75 -10.82 -10.36
CA ARG A 369 0.15 -11.09 -9.23
C ARG A 369 1.44 -10.27 -9.32
N ASN A 370 2.05 -10.21 -10.50
CA ASN A 370 3.24 -9.40 -10.72
C ASN A 370 2.97 -7.91 -10.50
N ALA A 371 1.83 -7.39 -10.98
CA ALA A 371 1.43 -6.01 -10.77
C ALA A 371 1.24 -5.68 -9.27
N MET A 372 0.66 -6.61 -8.49
CA MET A 372 0.54 -6.46 -7.04
C MET A 372 1.90 -6.50 -6.32
N ALA A 373 2.81 -7.37 -6.76
CA ALA A 373 4.15 -7.50 -6.18
C ALA A 373 5.07 -6.30 -6.48
N ALA A 374 4.88 -5.65 -7.64
CA ALA A 374 5.80 -4.64 -8.16
C ALA A 374 5.62 -3.22 -7.61
N GLY A 375 4.57 -2.92 -6.82
CA GLY A 375 4.43 -1.59 -6.24
C GLY A 375 3.00 -1.14 -6.01
N ALA A 376 2.24 -1.88 -5.22
CA ALA A 376 0.86 -1.51 -5.01
C ALA A 376 0.73 -0.39 -3.95
N GLU A 377 0.36 0.81 -4.39
CA GLU A 377 -0.28 1.80 -3.52
C GLU A 377 -1.45 1.11 -2.81
N ASP A 378 -1.42 1.04 -1.47
CA ASP A 378 -2.35 0.24 -0.63
C ASP A 378 -3.83 0.40 -1.02
N ALA A 379 -4.22 1.62 -1.41
CA ALA A 379 -5.57 1.96 -1.79
C ALA A 379 -6.13 1.05 -2.90
N SER A 380 -5.40 0.84 -4.00
CA SER A 380 -5.90 0.08 -5.17
C SER A 380 -5.87 -1.45 -4.96
N GLN A 381 -5.16 -1.94 -3.94
CA GLN A 381 -5.00 -3.37 -3.67
C GLN A 381 -6.32 -4.07 -3.35
N LEU A 382 -7.26 -3.39 -2.66
CA LEU A 382 -8.54 -3.99 -2.28
C LEU A 382 -9.31 -4.50 -3.49
N ARG A 383 -9.42 -3.66 -4.53
CA ARG A 383 -10.10 -4.02 -5.78
C ARG A 383 -9.37 -5.16 -6.50
N TRP A 384 -8.05 -5.08 -6.62
CA TRP A 384 -7.26 -6.09 -7.35
C TRP A 384 -7.33 -7.47 -6.69
N ARG A 385 -7.25 -7.53 -5.35
CA ARG A 385 -7.40 -8.78 -4.59
C ARG A 385 -8.80 -9.38 -4.72
N ARG A 386 -9.84 -8.53 -4.72
CA ARG A 386 -11.22 -8.99 -4.93
C ARG A 386 -11.41 -9.60 -6.32
N GLU A 387 -10.96 -8.90 -7.36
CA GLU A 387 -11.05 -9.40 -8.75
C GLU A 387 -10.23 -10.68 -8.94
N LEU A 388 -9.07 -10.80 -8.26
CA LEU A 388 -8.28 -12.02 -8.25
C LEU A 388 -9.03 -13.19 -7.57
N ALA A 389 -9.71 -12.94 -6.45
CA ALA A 389 -10.53 -13.96 -5.77
C ALA A 389 -11.67 -14.47 -6.66
N VAL A 390 -12.37 -13.56 -7.36
CA VAL A 390 -13.41 -13.91 -8.34
C VAL A 390 -12.81 -14.70 -9.51
N ALA A 391 -11.63 -14.30 -10.00
CA ALA A 391 -10.97 -15.00 -11.10
C ALA A 391 -10.57 -16.43 -10.74
N HIS A 392 -10.05 -16.66 -9.53
CA HIS A 392 -9.76 -17.99 -9.02
C HIS A 392 -10.99 -18.90 -9.01
N TRP A 393 -12.16 -18.35 -8.65
CA TRP A 393 -13.42 -19.07 -8.74
C TRP A 393 -13.83 -19.39 -10.18
N LEU A 394 -13.67 -18.44 -11.11
CA LEU A 394 -14.01 -18.64 -12.52
C LEU A 394 -13.19 -19.76 -13.17
N ILE A 395 -11.95 -19.96 -12.75
CA ILE A 395 -11.09 -21.06 -13.23
C ILE A 395 -11.23 -22.37 -12.44
N GLY A 396 -12.10 -22.41 -11.43
CA GLY A 396 -12.35 -23.60 -10.61
C GLY A 396 -11.42 -23.78 -9.41
N ASP A 397 -10.47 -22.88 -9.17
CA ASP A 397 -9.60 -22.87 -7.98
C ASP A 397 -10.29 -22.14 -6.81
N ILE A 398 -11.40 -22.72 -6.34
CA ILE A 398 -12.26 -22.12 -5.31
C ILE A 398 -11.49 -21.95 -3.99
N ALA A 399 -10.56 -22.86 -3.68
CA ALA A 399 -9.77 -22.82 -2.46
C ALA A 399 -8.88 -21.57 -2.38
N ALA A 400 -8.10 -21.29 -3.44
CA ALA A 400 -7.27 -20.10 -3.47
C ALA A 400 -8.11 -18.81 -3.50
N GLY A 401 -9.21 -18.80 -4.25
CA GLY A 401 -10.13 -17.67 -4.29
C GLY A 401 -10.71 -17.36 -2.90
N LYS A 402 -11.15 -18.39 -2.17
CA LYS A 402 -11.68 -18.24 -0.82
C LYS A 402 -10.62 -17.74 0.17
N GLN A 403 -9.40 -18.29 0.12
CA GLN A 403 -8.30 -17.85 0.99
C GLN A 403 -7.98 -16.36 0.77
N LEU A 404 -7.96 -15.91 -0.48
CA LEU A 404 -7.79 -14.50 -0.82
C LEU A 404 -8.95 -13.65 -0.27
N ALA A 405 -10.19 -14.10 -0.44
CA ALA A 405 -11.37 -13.38 0.07
C ALA A 405 -11.40 -13.31 1.61
N ILE A 406 -10.93 -14.34 2.33
CA ILE A 406 -10.76 -14.30 3.79
C ILE A 406 -9.78 -13.18 4.15
N SER A 407 -8.57 -13.21 3.59
CA SER A 407 -7.55 -12.19 3.89
C SER A 407 -8.03 -10.77 3.56
N LEU A 408 -8.83 -10.63 2.50
CA LEU A 408 -9.38 -9.34 2.08
C LEU A 408 -10.43 -8.82 3.07
N CYS A 409 -11.24 -9.70 3.67
CA CYS A 409 -12.21 -9.35 4.70
C CYS A 409 -11.55 -9.09 6.06
N GLU A 410 -10.41 -9.72 6.36
CA GLU A 410 -9.61 -9.42 7.57
C GLU A 410 -9.01 -8.01 7.50
N ASP A 411 -8.49 -7.62 6.33
CA ASP A 411 -7.85 -6.32 6.12
C ASP A 411 -8.86 -5.16 5.97
N ALA A 412 -10.05 -5.44 5.43
CA ALA A 412 -11.07 -4.44 5.16
C ALA A 412 -12.50 -4.96 5.46
N PRO A 413 -12.81 -5.29 6.73
CA PRO A 413 -14.10 -5.88 7.13
C PRO A 413 -15.29 -4.96 6.88
N GLU A 414 -15.06 -3.66 6.79
CA GLU A 414 -16.07 -2.64 6.51
C GLU A 414 -16.64 -2.65 5.09
N VAL A 415 -16.04 -3.39 4.14
CA VAL A 415 -16.37 -3.31 2.71
C VAL A 415 -17.37 -4.41 2.39
N PRO A 416 -18.68 -4.12 2.26
CA PRO A 416 -19.72 -5.15 2.14
C PRO A 416 -19.54 -5.99 0.88
N ARG A 417 -19.03 -5.36 -0.19
CA ARG A 417 -18.71 -6.03 -1.46
C ARG A 417 -17.68 -7.15 -1.29
N ASN A 418 -16.70 -7.02 -0.38
CA ASN A 418 -15.71 -8.06 -0.10
C ASN A 418 -16.34 -9.24 0.64
N VAL A 419 -17.21 -8.95 1.61
CA VAL A 419 -17.95 -9.95 2.39
C VAL A 419 -18.88 -10.77 1.48
N LEU A 420 -19.56 -10.13 0.54
CA LEU A 420 -20.39 -10.82 -0.46
C LEU A 420 -19.55 -11.76 -1.35
N VAL A 421 -18.33 -11.37 -1.74
CA VAL A 421 -17.42 -12.29 -2.44
C VAL A 421 -17.09 -13.50 -1.58
N LEU A 422 -16.69 -13.30 -0.32
CA LEU A 422 -16.38 -14.40 0.59
C LEU A 422 -17.57 -15.36 0.79
N ILE A 423 -18.77 -14.83 1.01
CA ILE A 423 -19.98 -15.65 1.17
C ILE A 423 -20.25 -16.50 -0.08
N GLY A 424 -20.17 -15.89 -1.27
CA GLY A 424 -20.33 -16.62 -2.53
C GLY A 424 -19.30 -17.74 -2.70
N LEU A 425 -18.04 -17.50 -2.31
CA LEU A 425 -16.98 -18.51 -2.39
C LEU A 425 -17.08 -19.61 -1.33
N GLN A 426 -17.56 -19.30 -0.12
CA GLN A 426 -17.90 -20.29 0.89
C GLN A 426 -19.01 -21.22 0.37
N ALA A 427 -20.09 -20.64 -0.17
CA ALA A 427 -21.16 -21.39 -0.78
C ALA A 427 -20.66 -22.27 -1.96
N ALA A 428 -19.82 -21.71 -2.83
CA ALA A 428 -19.22 -22.44 -3.95
C ALA A 428 -18.35 -23.64 -3.49
N SER A 429 -17.72 -23.52 -2.32
CA SER A 429 -16.92 -24.60 -1.71
C SER A 429 -17.76 -25.64 -0.94
N GLY A 430 -19.09 -25.48 -0.89
CA GLY A 430 -20.01 -26.36 -0.14
C GLY A 430 -20.16 -26.01 1.34
N GLU A 431 -19.53 -24.94 1.82
CA GLU A 431 -19.62 -24.47 3.21
C GLU A 431 -20.89 -23.63 3.46
N ILE A 432 -22.05 -24.15 3.05
CA ILE A 432 -23.32 -23.41 3.04
C ILE A 432 -23.70 -22.88 4.42
N LYS A 433 -23.47 -23.63 5.50
CA LYS A 433 -23.78 -23.18 6.86
C LYS A 433 -22.95 -21.95 7.27
N ALA A 434 -21.66 -21.93 6.90
CA ALA A 434 -20.79 -20.79 7.19
C ALA A 434 -21.20 -19.58 6.35
N ALA A 435 -21.51 -19.80 5.07
CA ALA A 435 -22.03 -18.77 4.16
C ALA A 435 -23.32 -18.14 4.71
N GLN A 436 -24.27 -18.96 5.19
CA GLN A 436 -25.53 -18.50 5.79
C GLN A 436 -25.32 -17.73 7.09
N GLN A 437 -24.43 -18.18 7.95
CA GLN A 437 -24.09 -17.47 9.18
C GLN A 437 -23.48 -16.09 8.87
N GLN A 438 -22.58 -16.02 7.89
CA GLN A 438 -21.93 -14.77 7.50
C GLN A 438 -22.88 -13.82 6.76
N MET A 439 -23.80 -14.36 5.94
CA MET A 439 -24.88 -13.57 5.33
C MET A 439 -25.84 -13.01 6.38
N ALA A 440 -26.25 -13.80 7.37
CA ALA A 440 -27.10 -13.32 8.46
C ALA A 440 -26.44 -12.17 9.25
N ALA A 441 -25.13 -12.27 9.51
CA ALA A 441 -24.36 -11.21 10.14
C ALA A 441 -24.31 -9.93 9.28
N LEU A 442 -24.14 -10.07 7.96
CA LEU A 442 -24.16 -8.95 7.03
C LEU A 442 -25.53 -8.25 7.00
N LEU A 443 -26.61 -9.03 6.91
CA LEU A 443 -27.99 -8.53 6.88
C LEU A 443 -28.42 -7.88 8.20
N ALA A 444 -27.87 -8.32 9.34
CA ALA A 444 -28.10 -7.65 10.62
C ALA A 444 -27.59 -6.19 10.63
N HIS A 445 -26.52 -5.90 9.88
CA HIS A 445 -25.99 -4.55 9.70
C HIS A 445 -26.61 -3.82 8.51
N LEU A 446 -27.14 -4.53 7.52
CA LEU A 446 -27.72 -4.01 6.28
C LEU A 446 -29.09 -4.66 5.99
N PRO A 447 -30.15 -4.37 6.77
CA PRO A 447 -31.42 -5.12 6.74
C PRO A 447 -32.26 -4.94 5.45
N GLY A 448 -31.82 -4.12 4.49
CA GLY A 448 -32.47 -3.92 3.19
C GLY A 448 -31.67 -4.41 1.99
N LEU A 449 -30.55 -5.11 2.22
CA LEU A 449 -29.73 -5.65 1.15
C LEU A 449 -30.42 -6.86 0.52
N THR A 450 -30.62 -6.82 -0.79
CA THR A 450 -31.19 -7.90 -1.61
C THR A 450 -30.27 -8.18 -2.78
N LEU A 451 -30.47 -9.29 -3.48
CA LEU A 451 -29.67 -9.60 -4.67
C LEU A 451 -29.76 -8.49 -5.73
N SER A 452 -30.93 -7.88 -5.90
CA SER A 452 -31.17 -6.80 -6.87
C SER A 452 -30.61 -5.45 -6.42
N SER A 453 -30.52 -5.21 -5.10
CA SER A 453 -30.01 -3.95 -4.56
C SER A 453 -28.52 -4.00 -4.23
N ALA A 454 -27.92 -5.18 -4.12
CA ALA A 454 -26.52 -5.35 -3.76
C ALA A 454 -25.55 -4.96 -4.87
N ARG A 455 -24.43 -4.36 -4.47
CA ARG A 455 -23.32 -4.07 -5.36
C ARG A 455 -22.40 -5.29 -5.53
N LEU A 456 -22.73 -6.16 -6.47
CA LEU A 456 -21.95 -7.37 -6.74
C LEU A 456 -20.63 -7.09 -7.51
N PRO A 457 -19.64 -8.00 -7.45
CA PRO A 457 -18.53 -8.00 -8.42
C PRO A 457 -19.09 -8.11 -9.85
N ARG A 458 -18.48 -7.40 -10.80
CA ARG A 458 -18.83 -7.56 -12.22
C ARG A 458 -18.15 -8.82 -12.73
N ILE A 459 -18.90 -9.65 -13.44
CA ILE A 459 -18.40 -10.89 -14.06
C ILE A 459 -18.79 -10.85 -15.53
N HIS A 460 -17.81 -10.96 -16.43
CA HIS A 460 -18.06 -10.85 -17.87
C HIS A 460 -18.97 -11.98 -18.38
N ASP A 461 -18.73 -13.22 -17.95
CA ASP A 461 -19.57 -14.36 -18.31
C ASP A 461 -20.93 -14.27 -17.59
N PHE A 462 -21.99 -14.11 -18.39
CA PHE A 462 -23.36 -14.02 -17.89
C PHE A 462 -23.79 -15.27 -17.12
N ALA A 463 -23.40 -16.47 -17.59
CA ALA A 463 -23.74 -17.71 -16.91
C ALA A 463 -23.04 -17.80 -15.56
N ALA A 464 -21.75 -17.45 -15.48
CA ALA A 464 -21.05 -17.32 -14.22
C ALA A 464 -21.69 -16.26 -13.31
N SER A 465 -22.07 -15.08 -13.81
CA SER A 465 -22.74 -14.07 -13.01
C SER A 465 -24.05 -14.58 -12.39
N GLN A 466 -24.85 -15.35 -13.15
CA GLN A 466 -26.07 -15.97 -12.63
C GLN A 466 -25.78 -17.03 -11.57
N ARG A 467 -24.77 -17.90 -11.81
CA ARG A 467 -24.32 -18.88 -10.81
C ARG A 467 -23.86 -18.23 -9.52
N PHE A 468 -23.13 -17.11 -9.61
CA PHE A 468 -22.69 -16.37 -8.44
C PHE A 468 -23.87 -15.79 -7.65
N GLY A 469 -24.89 -15.26 -8.34
CA GLY A 469 -26.13 -14.81 -7.71
C GLY A 469 -26.88 -15.94 -6.99
N ALA A 470 -27.00 -17.11 -7.62
CA ALA A 470 -27.63 -18.28 -7.01
C ALA A 470 -26.91 -18.74 -5.73
N LEU A 471 -25.57 -18.73 -5.73
CA LEU A 471 -24.78 -19.04 -4.53
C LEU A 471 -25.07 -18.09 -3.35
N LEU A 472 -25.30 -16.80 -3.64
CA LEU A 472 -25.70 -15.82 -2.62
C LEU A 472 -27.13 -16.05 -2.14
N GLN A 473 -28.04 -16.46 -3.02
CA GLN A 473 -29.41 -16.83 -2.65
C GLN A 473 -29.45 -18.06 -1.75
N ASP A 474 -28.65 -19.09 -2.05
CA ASP A 474 -28.50 -20.28 -1.20
C ASP A 474 -27.91 -19.94 0.17
N ALA A 475 -27.07 -18.90 0.22
CA ALA A 475 -26.55 -18.33 1.47
C ALA A 475 -27.55 -17.41 2.21
N GLY A 476 -28.74 -17.15 1.64
CA GLY A 476 -29.81 -16.39 2.29
C GLY A 476 -29.95 -14.93 1.87
N LEU A 477 -29.33 -14.49 0.76
CA LEU A 477 -29.60 -13.18 0.17
C LEU A 477 -30.88 -13.24 -0.67
N GLY A 478 -31.93 -12.59 -0.17
CA GLY A 478 -33.25 -12.55 -0.81
C GLY A 478 -33.32 -11.80 -2.13
#